data_AF-A0AAE3WBY4-F1
#
_entry.id   AF-A0AAE3WBY4-F1
#
_cell.length_a   1.000
_cell.length_b   1.000
_cell.length_c   1.000
_cell.angle_alpha   90.00
_cell.angle_beta   90.00
_cell.angle_gamma   90.00
#
_symmetry.space_group_name_H-M   'P 1'
#
loop_
_entity.id
_entity.type
_entity.pdbx_description
1 polymer ?
#
loop_
_entity_poly.entity_id
_entity_poly.type
_entity_poly.pdbx_seq_one_letter_code
_entity_poly.pdbx_strand_id
1 'polypeptide(L)'
;MKPLGGTRQHFWLAKRMAGQHALDLAQAMARGDLDQSDWAKVVQRCRECDWTGGCRRYLARGEGAKQAAEKWPGGCPNRAVFATLKAMEELENTYERQ
;
A
#
# COMPACT_ATOMS: atom_id res chain seq x y z
N MET A 1 -6.47 13.96 -22.48
CA MET A 1 -5.77 12.94 -21.66
C MET A 1 -5.16 13.65 -20.45
N LYS A 2 -5.43 13.20 -19.22
CA LYS A 2 -4.85 13.78 -18.01
C LYS A 2 -3.37 13.35 -17.89
N PRO A 3 -2.44 14.23 -17.49
CA PRO A 3 -1.06 13.82 -17.23
C PRO A 3 -0.98 12.84 -16.05
N LEU A 4 -0.08 11.87 -16.13
CA LEU A 4 0.20 10.94 -15.04
C LEU A 4 0.78 11.67 -13.83
N GLY A 5 0.47 11.17 -12.64
CA GLY A 5 1.15 11.57 -11.42
C GLY A 5 2.65 11.28 -11.46
N GLY A 6 3.45 12.07 -10.74
CA GLY A 6 4.90 11.92 -10.69
C GLY A 6 5.31 10.59 -10.02
N THR A 7 6.21 9.83 -10.65
CA THR A 7 6.61 8.48 -10.16
C THR A 7 7.09 8.51 -8.71
N ARG A 8 8.03 9.41 -8.37
CA ARG A 8 8.57 9.53 -7.00
C ARG A 8 7.47 9.83 -5.98
N GLN A 9 6.53 10.72 -6.31
CA GLN A 9 5.43 11.06 -5.42
C GLN A 9 4.54 9.84 -5.15
N HIS A 10 4.15 9.12 -6.19
CA HIS A 10 3.26 7.97 -6.06
C HIS A 10 3.94 6.75 -5.45
N PHE A 11 5.24 6.58 -5.64
CA PHE A 11 6.06 5.61 -4.91
C PHE A 11 5.94 5.84 -3.39
N TRP A 12 6.14 7.07 -2.93
CA TRP A 12 6.03 7.39 -1.49
C TRP A 12 4.61 7.31 -0.96
N LEU A 13 3.60 7.72 -1.75
CA LEU A 13 2.19 7.55 -1.36
C LEU A 13 1.81 6.07 -1.21
N ALA A 14 2.26 5.21 -2.14
CA ALA A 14 2.02 3.78 -2.06
C ALA A 14 2.70 3.15 -0.83
N LYS A 15 3.96 3.51 -0.55
CA LYS A 15 4.66 3.06 0.67
C LYS A 15 3.95 3.53 1.95
N ARG A 16 3.53 4.80 2.02
CA ARG A 16 2.79 5.34 3.17
C ARG A 16 1.45 4.65 3.37
N MET A 17 0.74 4.33 2.28
CA MET A 17 -0.51 3.58 2.34
C MET A 17 -0.30 2.21 3.00
N ALA A 18 0.69 1.43 2.55
CA ALA A 18 1.01 0.15 3.17
C ALA A 18 1.39 0.32 4.66
N GLY A 19 2.25 1.28 4.98
CA GLY A 19 2.69 1.53 6.35
C GLY A 19 1.55 1.93 7.30
N GLN A 20 0.56 2.68 6.83
CA GLN A 20 -0.62 3.03 7.64
C GLN A 20 -1.48 1.82 8.04
N HIS A 21 -1.35 0.71 7.30
CA HIS A 21 -1.98 -0.57 7.58
C HIS A 21 -1.02 -1.59 8.21
N ALA A 22 0.16 -1.13 8.65
CA ALA A 22 1.23 -1.99 9.18
C ALA A 22 1.56 -3.17 8.24
N LEU A 23 1.53 -2.94 6.92
CA LEU A 23 1.99 -3.91 5.93
C LEU A 23 3.48 -3.67 5.65
N ASP A 24 4.31 -4.68 5.89
CA ASP A 24 5.74 -4.65 5.58
C ASP A 24 6.02 -5.08 4.13
N LEU A 25 6.12 -4.08 3.26
CA LEU A 25 6.46 -4.30 1.85
C LEU A 25 7.88 -4.85 1.66
N ALA A 26 8.81 -4.57 2.56
CA ALA A 26 10.18 -5.07 2.44
C ALA A 26 10.22 -6.58 2.73
N GLN A 27 9.50 -7.00 3.78
CA GLN A 27 9.36 -8.42 4.09
C GLN A 27 8.58 -9.16 3.00
N ALA A 28 7.51 -8.58 2.46
CA ALA A 28 6.78 -9.14 1.31
C ALA A 28 7.69 -9.34 0.09
N MET A 29 8.59 -8.39 -0.18
CA MET A 29 9.60 -8.54 -1.23
C MET A 29 10.63 -9.63 -0.91
N ALA A 30 11.09 -9.70 0.34
CA ALA A 30 12.07 -10.70 0.77
C ALA A 30 11.54 -12.14 0.66
N ARG A 31 10.24 -12.35 0.91
CA ARG A 31 9.57 -13.65 0.75
C ARG A 31 9.19 -13.97 -0.70
N GLY A 32 9.26 -12.99 -1.60
CA GLY A 32 8.83 -13.16 -3.00
C GLY A 32 7.32 -12.98 -3.23
N ASP A 33 6.56 -12.57 -2.22
CA ASP A 33 5.12 -12.26 -2.34
C ASP A 33 4.86 -11.04 -3.24
N LEU A 34 5.86 -10.16 -3.35
CA LEU A 34 5.83 -8.97 -4.17
C LEU A 34 7.19 -8.78 -4.86
N ASP A 35 7.27 -8.98 -6.17
CA ASP A 35 8.51 -8.71 -6.90
C ASP A 35 8.61 -7.22 -7.33
N GLN A 36 9.76 -6.85 -7.92
CA GLN A 36 10.00 -5.47 -8.38
C GLN A 36 9.08 -5.05 -9.54
N SER A 37 8.66 -5.99 -10.39
CA SER A 37 7.75 -5.76 -11.51
C SER A 37 6.34 -5.46 -10.99
N ASP A 38 5.86 -6.25 -10.05
CA ASP A 38 4.57 -6.06 -9.39
C ASP A 38 4.55 -4.77 -8.57
N TRP A 39 5.64 -4.43 -7.89
CA TRP A 39 5.78 -3.12 -7.25
C TRP A 39 5.72 -1.97 -8.26
N ALA A 40 6.40 -2.09 -9.41
CA ALA A 40 6.31 -1.08 -10.47
C ALA A 40 4.87 -0.93 -11.00
N LYS A 41 4.11 -2.03 -11.16
CA LYS A 41 2.68 -2.01 -11.52
C LYS A 41 1.83 -1.32 -10.45
N VAL A 42 2.10 -1.58 -9.17
CA VAL A 42 1.42 -0.91 -8.03
C VAL A 42 1.65 0.61 -8.09
N VAL A 43 2.88 1.05 -8.36
CA VAL A 43 3.20 2.48 -8.50
C VAL A 43 2.54 3.06 -9.75
N GLN A 44 2.60 2.37 -10.90
CA GLN A 44 2.00 2.83 -12.15
C GLN A 44 0.49 3.03 -12.02
N ARG A 45 -0.24 2.03 -11.50
CA ARG A 45 -1.69 2.13 -11.23
C ARG A 45 -2.02 3.26 -10.26
N CYS A 46 -1.14 3.54 -9.30
CA CYS A 46 -1.31 4.69 -8.41
C CYS A 46 -1.18 6.03 -9.16
N ARG A 47 -0.24 6.15 -10.12
CA ARG A 47 0.00 7.38 -10.90
C ARG A 47 -1.17 7.74 -11.81
N GLU A 48 -1.91 6.74 -12.25
CA GLU A 48 -3.11 6.88 -13.09
C GLU A 48 -4.36 7.26 -12.28
N CYS A 49 -4.30 7.21 -10.95
CA CYS A 49 -5.50 7.39 -10.15
C CYS A 49 -5.97 8.86 -10.06
N ASP A 50 -7.28 9.04 -10.05
CA ASP A 50 -7.92 10.34 -9.83
C ASP A 50 -8.17 10.64 -8.35
N TRP A 51 -7.95 9.67 -7.47
CA TRP A 51 -8.28 9.76 -6.05
C TRP A 51 -7.15 10.34 -5.17
N THR A 52 -6.20 11.08 -5.74
CA THR A 52 -5.03 11.59 -5.02
C THR A 52 -5.40 12.51 -3.84
N GLY A 53 -6.43 13.35 -3.98
CA GLY A 53 -6.90 14.21 -2.90
C GLY A 53 -7.48 13.44 -1.72
N GLY A 54 -8.26 12.38 -2.00
CA GLY A 54 -8.77 11.48 -0.97
C GLY A 54 -7.65 10.69 -0.29
N CYS A 55 -6.68 10.21 -1.08
CA CYS A 55 -5.48 9.53 -0.58
C CYS A 55 -4.72 10.39 0.43
N ARG A 56 -4.41 11.65 0.10
CA ARG A 56 -3.68 12.54 1.03
C ARG A 56 -4.45 12.79 2.33
N ARG A 57 -5.76 13.04 2.25
CA ARG A 57 -6.60 13.23 3.45
C ARG A 57 -6.66 11.98 4.31
N TYR A 58 -6.76 10.82 3.68
CA TYR A 58 -6.73 9.54 4.38
C TYR A 58 -5.39 9.32 5.09
N LEU A 59 -4.28 9.59 4.40
CA LEU A 59 -2.94 9.43 4.96
C LEU A 59 -2.64 10.41 6.10
N ALA A 60 -3.10 11.66 5.96
CA ALA A 60 -2.93 12.67 7.01
C ALA A 60 -3.69 12.32 8.30
N ARG A 61 -4.86 11.66 8.19
CA ARG A 61 -5.64 11.23 9.37
C ARG A 61 -4.98 10.11 10.16
N GLY A 62 -4.17 9.27 9.51
CA GLY A 62 -3.43 8.19 10.17
C GLY A 62 -2.03 8.61 10.65
N GLU A 63 -1.60 9.83 10.33
CA GLU A 63 -0.28 10.31 10.72
C GLU A 63 -0.20 10.47 12.25
N GLY A 64 0.77 9.80 12.87
CA GLY A 64 0.90 9.77 14.34
C GLY A 64 -0.09 8.85 15.06
N ALA A 65 -0.92 8.09 14.33
CA ALA A 65 -1.79 7.10 14.94
C ALA A 65 -0.97 5.99 15.61
N LYS A 66 -1.37 5.61 16.83
CA LYS A 66 -0.72 4.50 17.58
C LYS A 66 -1.06 3.11 17.03
N GLN A 67 -2.11 3.04 16.22
CA GLN A 67 -2.69 1.80 15.72
C GLN A 67 -2.79 1.86 14.20
N ALA A 68 -2.59 0.71 13.55
CA ALA A 68 -2.81 0.56 12.12
C ALA A 68 -4.27 0.82 11.78
N ALA A 69 -4.52 1.40 10.61
CA ALA A 69 -5.87 1.54 10.10
C ALA A 69 -6.45 0.16 9.76
N GLU A 70 -7.67 -0.10 10.21
CA GLU A 70 -8.33 -1.40 9.98
C GLU A 70 -8.83 -1.53 8.53
N LYS A 71 -9.33 -0.43 7.94
CA LYS A 71 -10.00 -0.44 6.63
C LYS A 71 -9.23 0.29 5.55
N TRP A 72 -8.88 -0.45 4.50
CA TRP A 72 -8.34 0.13 3.27
C TRP A 72 -9.34 1.12 2.66
N PRO A 73 -8.89 2.28 2.16
CA PRO A 73 -9.79 3.23 1.57
C PRO A 73 -10.36 2.72 0.23
N GLY A 74 -11.68 2.80 0.08
CA GLY A 74 -12.38 2.27 -1.09
C GLY A 74 -11.93 2.85 -2.44
N GLY A 75 -11.46 4.10 -2.46
CA GLY A 75 -10.97 4.79 -3.65
C GLY A 75 -9.50 4.53 -4.02
N CYS A 76 -8.75 3.75 -3.22
CA CYS A 76 -7.38 3.38 -3.57
C CYS A 76 -7.39 2.24 -4.60
N PRO A 77 -6.80 2.43 -5.80
CA PRO A 77 -6.79 1.38 -6.82
C PRO A 77 -5.86 0.21 -6.44
N ASN A 78 -4.95 0.42 -5.48
CA ASN A 78 -4.07 -0.60 -4.96
C ASN A 78 -4.66 -1.38 -3.78
N ARG A 79 -5.90 -1.08 -3.35
CA ARG A 79 -6.49 -1.69 -2.14
C ARG A 79 -6.46 -3.21 -2.17
N ALA A 80 -6.75 -3.83 -3.31
CA ALA A 80 -6.85 -5.28 -3.43
C ALA A 80 -5.48 -5.93 -3.24
N VAL A 81 -4.46 -5.44 -3.95
CA VAL A 81 -3.08 -5.95 -3.82
C VAL A 81 -2.57 -5.77 -2.40
N PHE A 82 -2.78 -4.62 -1.77
CA PHE A 82 -2.33 -4.42 -0.40
C PHE A 82 -3.09 -5.29 0.61
N ALA A 83 -4.39 -5.48 0.45
CA ALA A 83 -5.17 -6.38 1.29
C ALA A 83 -4.70 -7.83 1.17
N THR A 84 -4.40 -8.30 -0.05
CA THR A 84 -3.84 -9.64 -0.28
C THR A 84 -2.49 -9.80 0.41
N LEU A 85 -1.56 -8.87 0.20
CA LEU A 85 -0.24 -8.94 0.84
C LEU A 85 -0.34 -8.91 2.37
N LYS A 86 -1.27 -8.12 2.91
CA LYS A 86 -1.50 -8.07 4.37
C LYS A 86 -2.03 -9.39 4.91
N ALA A 87 -2.97 -10.02 4.21
CA ALA A 87 -3.47 -11.34 4.60
C ALA A 87 -2.36 -12.40 4.54
N MET A 88 -1.50 -12.37 3.52
CA MET A 88 -0.34 -13.28 3.43
C MET A 88 0.64 -13.08 4.60
N GLU A 89 0.95 -11.83 4.94
CA GLU A 89 1.78 -11.49 6.10
C GLU A 89 1.16 -11.98 7.42
N GLU A 90 -0.15 -11.80 7.61
CA GLU A 90 -0.85 -12.25 8.81
C GLU A 90 -0.87 -13.78 8.95
N LEU A 91 -1.03 -14.50 7.82
CA LEU A 91 -0.94 -15.96 7.79
C LEU A 91 0.47 -16.42 8.19
N GLU A 92 1.51 -15.82 7.61
CA GLU A 92 2.90 -16.14 7.92
C GLU A 92 3.20 -15.90 9.41
N ASN A 93 2.86 -14.72 9.92
CA ASN A 93 3.05 -14.36 11.34
C ASN A 93 2.26 -15.25 12.30
N THR A 94 1.23 -15.95 11.82
CA THR A 94 0.46 -16.91 12.62
C THR A 94 1.14 -18.27 12.65
N TYR A 95 1.81 -18.66 11.56
CA TYR A 95 2.58 -19.91 11.48
C TYR A 95 3.88 -19.82 12.28
N GLU A 96 4.64 -18.72 12.15
CA GLU A 96 5.92 -18.52 12.86
C GLU A 96 5.80 -18.44 14.40
N ARG A 97 4.60 -18.18 14.92
CA ARG A 97 4.32 -18.10 16.36
C ARG A 97 3.93 -19.43 17.01
N GLN A 98 3.82 -20.50 16.23
CA GLN A 98 3.54 -21.86 16.69
C GLN A 98 4.85 -22.65 16.84
#